data_AF-A0A2D7NBR5-F1
#
_entry.id   AF-A0A2D7NBR5-F1
#
_cell.length_a   1.000
_cell.length_b   1.000
_cell.length_c   1.000
_cell.angle_alpha   90.00
_cell.angle_beta   90.00
_cell.angle_gamma   90.00
#
_symmetry.space_group_name_H-M   'P 1'
#
loop_
_entity.id
_entity.type
_entity.pdbx_description
1 polymer ?
#
loop_
_entity_poly.entity_id
_entity_poly.type
_entity_poly.pdbx_seq_one_letter_code
_entity_poly.pdbx_strand_id
1 'polypeptide(L)' 'MYTQVTLNIYDVEGRNLNTIFQGVKQADNHIIEWNAEGYPSGVYFVKLDAGEFTQTQKLMLVK' A
#
# COMPACT_ATOMS: atom_id res chain seq x y z
N MET A 1 -11.68 8.65 15.96
CA MET A 1 -11.59 9.48 14.72
C MET A 1 -11.54 8.53 13.54
N TYR A 2 -12.37 8.75 12.52
CA TYR A 2 -12.43 7.92 11.32
C TYR A 2 -11.84 8.70 10.14
N THR A 3 -11.06 8.03 9.30
CA THR A 3 -10.40 8.65 8.15
C THR A 3 -10.55 7.75 6.93
N GLN A 4 -10.76 8.36 5.75
CA GLN A 4 -10.67 7.65 4.49
C GLN A 4 -9.20 7.28 4.23
N VAL A 5 -8.95 6.00 4.04
CA VAL A 5 -7.63 5.41 3.84
C VAL A 5 -7.58 4.70 2.50
N THR A 6 -6.49 4.90 1.77
CA THR A 6 -6.15 4.12 0.57
C THR A 6 -4.73 3.59 0.70
N LEU A 7 -4.53 2.29 0.47
CA LEU A 7 -3.21 1.68 0.30
C LEU A 7 -3.07 1.19 -1.13
N ASN A 8 -2.03 1.68 -1.80
CA ASN A 8 -1.69 1.32 -3.18
C ASN A 8 -0.28 0.73 -3.26
N ILE A 9 -0.07 -0.19 -4.19
CA ILE A 9 1.23 -0.76 -4.55
C ILE A 9 1.65 -0.23 -5.91
N TYR A 10 2.89 0.20 -6.02
CA TYR A 10 3.49 0.72 -7.25
C TYR A 10 4.77 -0.04 -7.62
N ASP A 11 5.05 -0.12 -8.91
CA ASP A 11 6.37 -0.52 -9.40
C ASP A 11 7.38 0.64 -9.38
N VAL A 12 8.62 0.35 -9.81
CA VAL A 12 9.71 1.33 -9.89
C VAL A 12 9.49 2.46 -10.91
N GLU A 13 8.59 2.26 -11.86
CA GLU A 13 8.19 3.28 -12.84
C GLU A 13 7.05 4.17 -12.30
N GLY A 14 6.55 3.89 -11.09
CA GLY A 14 5.45 4.62 -10.48
C GLY A 14 4.07 4.22 -11.02
N ARG A 15 3.95 3.09 -11.72
CA ARG A 15 2.66 2.56 -12.17
C ARG A 15 1.93 1.94 -10.98
N ASN A 16 0.66 2.33 -10.76
CA ASN A 16 -0.17 1.69 -9.74
C ASN A 16 -0.51 0.27 -10.21
N LEU A 17 -0.04 -0.72 -9.46
CA LEU A 17 -0.24 -2.13 -9.75
C LEU A 17 -1.46 -2.71 -9.04
N ASN A 18 -1.79 -2.18 -7.85
CA ASN A 18 -2.85 -2.74 -7.01
C ASN A 18 -3.28 -1.76 -5.93
N THR A 19 -4.59 -1.64 -5.69
CA THR A 19 -5.16 -1.02 -4.49
C THR A 19 -5.50 -2.13 -3.50
N ILE A 20 -4.66 -2.34 -2.48
CA ILE A 20 -4.84 -3.42 -1.50
C ILE A 20 -5.86 -3.08 -0.41
N PHE A 21 -6.17 -1.78 -0.24
CA PHE A 21 -7.25 -1.34 0.62
C PHE A 21 -7.77 0.03 0.19
N GLN A 22 -9.09 0.21 0.21
CA GLN A 22 -9.73 1.52 0.06
C GLN A 22 -10.99 1.55 0.93
N GLY A 23 -11.05 2.48 1.88
CA GLY A 23 -12.20 2.58 2.77
C GLY A 23 -11.91 3.41 4.01
N VAL A 24 -12.86 3.42 4.95
CA VAL A 24 -12.74 4.19 6.19
C VAL A 24 -12.12 3.31 7.27
N LYS A 25 -11.14 3.85 8.01
CA LYS A 25 -10.54 3.20 9.19
C LYS A 25 -10.59 4.13 10.39
N GLN A 26 -10.78 3.54 11.57
CA GLN A 26 -10.58 4.23 12.84
C GLN A 26 -9.09 4.34 13.16
N ALA A 27 -8.70 5.38 13.89
CA ALA A 27 -7.35 5.52 14.43
C ALA A 27 -7.04 4.37 15.41
N ASP A 28 -6.26 3.39 14.93
CA ASP A 28 -5.75 2.24 15.67
C ASP A 28 -4.71 1.52 14.79
N ASN A 29 -4.10 0.45 15.30
CA ASN A 29 -3.26 -0.45 14.51
C ASN A 29 -4.13 -1.36 13.63
N HIS A 30 -3.80 -1.43 12.34
CA HIS A 30 -4.47 -2.33 11.38
C HIS A 30 -3.42 -3.13 10.62
N ILE A 31 -3.75 -4.38 10.32
CA ILE A 31 -2.95 -5.25 9.46
C ILE A 31 -3.69 -5.42 8.13
N ILE A 32 -2.98 -5.25 7.02
CA ILE A 32 -3.49 -5.46 5.67
C ILE A 32 -2.48 -6.38 4.98
N GLU A 33 -2.98 -7.47 4.40
CA GLU A 33 -2.17 -8.42 3.67
C GLU A 33 -2.14 -8.07 2.17
N TRP A 34 -0.95 -8.09 1.58
CA TRP A 34 -0.79 -8.00 0.13
C TRP A 34 -0.39 -9.38 -0.40
N ASN A 35 -1.26 -10.00 -1.20
CA ASN A 35 -0.89 -11.21 -1.94
C ASN A 35 -0.02 -10.83 -3.14
N ALA A 36 1.30 -11.09 -3.00
CA ALA A 36 2.31 -10.77 -4.00
C ALA A 36 2.68 -11.94 -4.94
N GLU A 37 1.95 -13.06 -4.92
CA GLU A 37 2.30 -14.29 -5.66
C GLU A 37 2.50 -14.06 -7.17
N GLY A 38 1.62 -13.27 -7.78
CA GLY A 38 1.64 -12.94 -9.21
C GLY A 38 2.68 -11.89 -9.63
N TYR A 39 3.46 -11.35 -8.69
CA TYR A 39 4.43 -10.29 -8.97
C TYR A 39 5.87 -10.84 -9.02
N PRO A 40 6.73 -10.33 -9.92
CA PRO A 40 8.14 -10.75 -9.99
C PRO A 40 8.95 -10.24 -8.79
N SER A 41 10.04 -10.93 -8.44
CA SER A 41 11.01 -10.40 -7.46
C SER A 41 11.51 -9.03 -7.92
N GLY A 42 11.63 -8.09 -6.99
CA GLY A 42 11.97 -6.71 -7.35
C GLY A 42 11.61 -5.69 -6.28
N VAL A 43 11.82 -4.42 -6.61
CA VAL A 43 11.49 -3.29 -5.74
C VAL A 43 10.07 -2.82 -6.03
N TYR A 44 9.31 -2.58 -4.96
CA TYR A 44 7.96 -2.03 -5.02
C TYR A 44 7.82 -0.88 -4.02
N PHE A 45 6.75 -0.11 -4.14
CA PHE A 45 6.43 0.95 -3.20
C PHE A 45 4.99 0.78 -2.72
N VAL A 46 4.79 0.74 -1.41
CA VAL A 46 3.45 0.88 -0.81
C VAL A 46 3.24 2.35 -0.45
N LYS A 47 2.11 2.91 -0.86
CA LYS A 47 1.68 4.28 -0.53
C LYS A 47 0.41 4.22 0.30
N LEU A 48 0.46 4.80 1.48
CA LEU A 48 -0.66 5.04 2.37
C LEU A 48 -1.10 6.51 2.21
N ASP A 49 -2.34 6.72 1.84
CA ASP A 49 -3.01 8.02 1.88
C ASP A 49 -4.14 7.97 2.92
N ALA A 50 -4.11 8.85 3.92
CA ALA A 50 -5.06 8.89 5.04
C ALA A 50 -5.39 10.36 5.42
N GLY A 51 -6.45 10.91 4.82
CA GLY A 51 -6.76 12.33 4.97
C GLY A 51 -5.65 13.21 4.41
N GLU A 52 -5.06 14.07 5.23
CA GLU A 52 -3.91 14.92 4.85
C GLU A 52 -2.54 14.22 5.03
N PHE A 53 -2.54 13.00 5.58
CA PHE A 53 -1.31 12.24 5.77
C PHE A 53 -1.04 11.34 4.56
N THR A 54 0.19 11.39 4.04
CA THR A 54 0.68 10.48 3.01
C THR A 54 2.03 9.92 3.43
N GLN A 55 2.19 8.60 3.31
CA GLN A 55 3.46 7.92 3.56
C GLN A 55 3.73 6.88 2.48
N THR A 56 4.97 6.83 2.02
CA THR A 56 5.43 5.82 1.06
C THR A 56 6.55 5.00 1.67
N GLN A 57 6.50 3.68 1.51
CA GLN A 57 7.55 2.76 1.96
C GLN A 57 8.01 1.88 0.80
N LYS A 58 9.34 1.78 0.65
CA LYS A 58 9.98 0.87 -0.30
C LYS A 58 9.95 -0.56 0.23
N LEU A 59 9.55 -1.50 -0.62
CA LEU A 59 9.50 -2.93 -0.37
C LEU A 59 10.45 -3.65 -1.33
N MET A 60 10.95 -4.79 -0.92
CA MET A 60 11.77 -5.67 -1.76
C MET A 60 11.16 -7.06 -1.70
N LEU A 61 10.62 -7.52 -2.82
CA LEU A 61 10.04 -8.84 -2.96
C LEU A 61 11.14 -9.82 -3.39
N VAL A 62 11.37 -10.83 -2.56
CA VAL A 62 12.30 -11.95 -2.83
C VAL A 62 11.47 -13.22 -2.98
N LYS A 63 11.81 -14.04 -3.97
CA LYS A 63 11.31 -15.41 -4.13
C LYS A 63 12.40 -16.40 -3.79
#